data_AF-A0A4Q3MIK7-F1
#
_entry.id   AF-A0A4Q3MIK7-F1
#
_cell.length_a   1.000
_cell.length_b   1.000
_cell.length_c   1.000
_cell.angle_alpha   90.00
_cell.angle_beta   90.00
_cell.angle_gamma   90.00
#
_symmetry.space_group_name_H-M   'P 1'
#
loop_
_entity.id
_entity.type
_entity.pdbx_description
1 polymer ?
#
loop_
_entity_poly.entity_id
_entity_poly.type
_entity_poly.pdbx_seq_one_letter_code
_entity_poly.pdbx_strand_id
1 'polypeptide(L)'
;MLDRLIDRCCKLIEVITVAGLALMVGLVLANVILRYAFNSGITVAEELSRWIFIWTTFLGSVVALRQHGHLGTEFLVGRLGPQGKRFCLALGYALMLIVCWLIFEGALAHNVGP
;
A
#
# COMPACT_ATOMS: atom_id res chain seq x y z
N MET A 1 4.53 17.87 -14.82
CA MET A 1 5.46 18.45 -13.82
C MET A 1 4.98 18.18 -12.39
N LEU A 2 3.68 18.36 -12.12
CA LEU A 2 3.04 17.98 -10.85
C LEU A 2 3.27 16.50 -10.48
N ASP A 3 3.17 15.58 -11.44
CA ASP A 3 3.33 14.14 -11.19
C ASP A 3 4.71 13.79 -10.64
N ARG A 4 5.78 14.40 -11.19
CA ARG A 4 7.15 14.19 -10.67
C ARG A 4 7.37 14.75 -9.26
N LEU A 5 6.65 15.80 -8.87
CA LEU A 5 6.68 16.35 -7.51
C LEU A 5 5.95 15.43 -6.54
N ILE A 6 4.80 14.91 -6.97
CA ILE A 6 3.99 13.95 -6.24
C ILE A 6 4.76 12.65 -6.00
N ASP A 7 5.48 12.15 -7.01
CA ASP A 7 6.33 10.95 -6.89
C ASP A 7 7.50 11.16 -5.94
N ARG A 8 8.19 12.30 -6.05
CA ARG A 8 9.32 12.62 -5.15
C ARG A 8 8.87 12.77 -3.70
N CYS A 9 7.74 13.43 -3.48
CA CYS A 9 7.15 13.58 -2.15
C CYS A 9 6.77 12.20 -1.58
N CYS A 10 6.18 11.32 -2.38
CA CYS A 10 5.85 9.96 -1.96
C CYS A 10 7.09 9.14 -1.59
N LYS A 11 8.15 9.23 -2.39
CA LYS A 11 9.40 8.52 -2.16
C LYS A 11 10.11 9.02 -0.89
N LEU A 12 10.02 10.32 -0.60
CA LEU A 12 10.48 10.89 0.68
C LEU A 12 9.71 10.33 1.87
N ILE A 13 8.37 10.27 1.79
CA ILE A 13 7.52 9.72 2.85
C ILE A 13 7.83 8.24 3.09
N GLU A 14 8.08 7.46 2.03
CA GLU A 14 8.50 6.07 2.14
C GLU A 14 9.84 5.92 2.87
N VAL A 15 10.86 6.69 2.49
CA VAL A 15 12.17 6.67 3.17
C VAL A 15 12.04 7.06 4.65
N ILE A 16 11.24 8.09 4.96
CA ILE A 16 10.99 8.54 6.33
C ILE A 16 10.31 7.44 7.15
N THR A 17 9.34 6.73 6.56
CA THR A 17 8.62 5.63 7.23
C THR A 17 9.57 4.48 7.53
N VAL A 18 10.40 4.05 6.57
CA VAL A 18 11.37 2.96 6.76
C VAL A 18 12.41 3.34 7.82
N ALA A 19 12.91 4.58 7.78
CA ALA A 19 13.86 5.09 8.77
C ALA A 19 13.24 5.16 10.18
N GLY A 20 11.98 5.62 10.30
CA GLY A 20 11.24 5.65 11.56
C GLY A 20 11.02 4.27 12.16
N LEU A 21 10.70 3.28 11.32
CA LEU A 21 10.55 1.89 11.74
C LEU A 21 11.88 1.31 12.26
N ALA A 22 12.98 1.51 11.52
CA ALA A 22 14.31 1.05 11.93
C ALA A 22 14.75 1.69 13.25
N LEU A 23 14.49 2.99 13.42
CA LEU A 23 14.77 3.73 14.64
C LEU A 23 13.98 3.19 15.84
N MET A 24 12.68 2.92 15.67
CA MET A 24 11.84 2.34 16.72
C MET A 24 12.37 0.97 17.16
N VAL A 25 12.71 0.10 16.21
CA VAL A 25 13.29 -1.23 16.51
C VAL A 25 14.61 -1.08 17.28
N GLY A 26 15.48 -0.17 16.83
CA GLY A 26 16.74 0.13 17.51
C GLY A 26 16.53 0.65 18.93
N LEU A 27 15.58 1.56 19.13
CA LEU A 27 15.22 2.11 20.45
C LEU A 27 14.70 1.02 21.39
N VAL A 28 13.81 0.13 20.92
CA VAL A 28 13.28 -0.96 21.74
C VAL A 28 14.38 -1.94 22.12
N LEU A 29 15.26 -2.33 21.18
CA LEU A 29 16.40 -3.20 21.46
C LEU A 29 17.40 -2.55 22.43
N ALA A 30 17.71 -1.27 22.24
CA ALA A 30 18.57 -0.52 23.14
C ALA A 30 17.95 -0.44 24.55
N ASN A 31 16.64 -0.24 24.65
CA ASN A 31 15.92 -0.18 25.93
C ASN A 31 15.93 -1.54 26.64
N VAL A 32 15.77 -2.64 25.89
CA VAL A 32 15.94 -4.01 26.40
C VAL A 32 17.36 -4.20 26.96
N ILE A 33 18.41 -3.88 26.18
CA ILE A 33 19.80 -4.02 26.62
C ILE A 33 20.06 -3.18 27.87
N LEU A 34 19.63 -1.91 27.89
CA LEU A 34 19.85 -1.00 29.00
C LEU A 34 19.12 -1.45 30.27
N ARG A 35 17.92 -2.00 30.13
CA ARG A 35 17.14 -2.55 31.25
C ARG A 35 17.79 -3.81 31.84
N TYR A 36 18.34 -4.69 31.00
CA TYR A 36 18.98 -5.92 31.46
C TYR A 36 20.45 -5.71 31.91
N ALA A 37 21.17 -4.71 31.37
CA ALA A 37 22.58 -4.46 31.66
C ALA A 37 22.82 -3.37 32.71
N PHE A 38 22.00 -2.31 32.75
CA PHE A 38 22.19 -1.15 33.64
C PHE A 38 21.10 -0.99 34.72
N ASN A 39 20.07 -1.85 34.74
CA ASN A 39 19.00 -1.90 35.75
C ASN A 39 18.23 -0.56 35.97
N SER A 40 18.38 0.43 35.06
CA SER A 40 17.65 1.69 35.02
C SER A 40 17.11 1.89 33.61
N GLY A 41 15.80 1.70 33.43
CA GLY A 41 15.12 1.96 32.16
C GLY A 41 14.92 3.46 31.96
N ILE A 42 15.30 3.99 30.79
CA ILE A 42 15.01 5.38 30.44
C ILE A 42 13.51 5.47 30.08
N THR A 43 12.68 5.86 31.05
CA THR A 43 11.22 6.01 30.89
C THR A 43 10.88 7.00 29.76
N VAL A 44 11.72 8.02 29.56
CA VAL A 44 11.60 9.01 28.48
C VAL A 44 11.76 8.38 27.09
N ALA A 45 12.59 7.34 26.94
CA ALA A 45 12.77 6.63 25.68
C ALA A 45 11.54 5.78 25.33
N GLU A 46 10.83 5.30 26.36
CA GLU A 46 9.60 4.52 26.20
C GLU A 46 8.47 5.41 25.69
N GLU A 47 8.32 6.61 26.26
CA GLU A 47 7.39 7.63 25.78
C GLU A 47 7.72 8.01 24.34
N LEU A 48 8.96 8.44 24.07
CA LEU A 48 9.40 8.91 22.74
C LEU A 48 9.24 7.85 21.65
N SER A 49 9.50 6.58 21.96
CA SER A 49 9.29 5.47 21.02
C SER A 49 7.82 5.30 20.64
N ARG A 50 6.90 5.56 21.58
CA ARG A 50 5.45 5.49 21.37
C ARG A 50 4.97 6.62 20.46
N TRP A 51 5.52 7.82 20.62
CA TRP A 51 5.27 8.95 19.72
C TRP A 51 5.78 8.66 18.29
N ILE A 52 7.02 8.19 18.15
CA ILE A 52 7.61 7.84 16.84
C ILE A 52 6.84 6.70 16.18
N PHE A 53 6.37 5.71 16.95
CA PHE A 53 5.57 4.61 16.45
C PHE A 53 4.25 5.09 15.82
N ILE A 54 3.51 5.95 16.52
CA ILE A 54 2.24 6.49 16.00
C ILE A 54 2.45 7.20 14.66
N TRP A 55 3.45 8.08 14.58
CA TRP A 55 3.78 8.80 13.35
C TRP A 55 4.21 7.86 12.22
N THR A 56 5.01 6.83 12.53
CA THR A 56 5.45 5.84 11.54
C THR A 56 4.27 4.98 11.05
N THR A 57 3.33 4.60 11.92
CA THR A 57 2.12 3.87 11.52
C THR A 57 1.22 4.71 10.62
N PHE A 58 0.99 5.98 10.96
CA PHE A 58 0.22 6.88 10.11
C PHE A 58 0.87 7.07 8.73
N LEU A 59 2.16 7.43 8.69
CA LEU A 59 2.88 7.63 7.43
C LEU A 59 2.97 6.32 6.62
N GLY A 60 3.20 5.18 7.29
CA GLY A 60 3.25 3.87 6.65
C GLY A 60 1.91 3.44 6.07
N SER A 61 0.78 3.76 6.71
CA SER A 61 -0.55 3.49 6.16
C SER A 61 -0.80 4.25 4.85
N VAL A 62 -0.37 5.51 4.77
CA VAL A 62 -0.49 6.36 3.58
C VAL A 62 0.38 5.83 2.43
N VAL A 63 1.61 5.40 2.73
CA VAL A 63 2.50 4.76 1.75
C VAL A 63 1.93 3.44 1.26
N ALA A 64 1.41 2.60 2.17
CA ALA A 64 0.77 1.32 1.82
C ALA A 64 -0.46 1.54 0.92
N LEU A 65 -1.32 2.49 1.25
CA LEU A 65 -2.47 2.89 0.42
C LEU A 65 -2.06 3.36 -0.97
N ARG A 66 -0.99 4.16 -1.08
CA ARG A 66 -0.46 4.64 -2.36
C ARG A 66 0.15 3.52 -3.19
N GLN A 67 0.88 2.61 -2.57
CA GLN A 67 1.40 1.40 -3.21
C GLN A 67 0.25 0.46 -3.65
N HIS A 68 -0.84 0.36 -2.88
CA HIS A 68 -2.00 -0.48 -3.20
C HIS A 68 -2.84 -0.01 -4.41
N GLY A 69 -2.67 1.23 -4.89
CA GLY A 69 -3.35 1.72 -6.09
C GLY A 69 -2.90 1.05 -7.40
N HIS A 70 -1.69 0.48 -7.45
CA HIS A 70 -1.18 -0.29 -8.60
C HIS A 70 -0.81 -1.74 -8.25
N LEU A 71 -0.57 -2.04 -6.96
CA LEU A 71 -0.28 -3.39 -6.49
C LEU A 71 -1.53 -4.28 -6.31
N GLY A 72 -2.74 -3.73 -6.19
CA GLY A 72 -3.94 -4.57 -6.00
C GLY A 72 -4.18 -5.57 -7.14
N THR A 73 -3.89 -5.16 -8.37
CA THR A 73 -3.96 -6.05 -9.55
C THR A 73 -2.73 -6.96 -9.62
N GLU A 74 -1.52 -6.46 -9.38
CA GLU A 74 -0.28 -7.24 -9.54
C GLU A 74 0.02 -8.20 -8.38
N PHE A 75 -0.37 -7.90 -7.14
CA PHE A 75 -0.08 -8.72 -5.95
C PHE A 75 -1.10 -9.87 -5.80
N LEU A 76 -2.38 -9.62 -6.07
CA LEU A 76 -3.41 -10.68 -6.08
C LEU A 76 -3.17 -11.63 -7.25
N VAL A 77 -2.89 -11.10 -8.44
CA VAL A 77 -2.57 -11.90 -9.64
C VAL A 77 -1.18 -12.52 -9.59
N GLY A 78 -0.22 -11.89 -8.90
CA GLY A 78 1.15 -12.39 -8.73
C GLY A 78 1.28 -13.49 -7.68
N ARG A 79 0.36 -13.55 -6.69
CA ARG A 79 0.25 -14.68 -5.75
C ARG A 79 -0.52 -15.87 -6.31
N LEU A 80 -1.36 -15.65 -7.32
CA LEU A 80 -1.96 -16.72 -8.11
C LEU A 80 -0.89 -17.21 -9.09
N GLY A 81 -0.61 -18.51 -9.13
CA GLY A 81 0.34 -19.09 -10.09
C GLY A 81 0.02 -18.71 -11.56
N PRO A 82 0.89 -19.02 -12.53
CA PRO A 82 0.76 -18.58 -13.92
C PRO A 82 -0.60 -18.91 -14.58
N GLN A 83 -1.30 -19.94 -14.09
CA GLN A 83 -2.65 -20.29 -14.55
C GLN A 83 -3.75 -19.38 -13.98
N GLY A 84 -3.66 -18.96 -12.72
CA GLY A 84 -4.63 -18.05 -12.10
C GLY A 84 -4.56 -16.64 -12.66
N LYS A 85 -3.35 -16.18 -13.04
CA LYS A 85 -3.16 -14.93 -13.79
C LYS A 85 -3.86 -14.96 -15.14
N ARG A 86 -3.72 -16.05 -15.90
CA ARG A 86 -4.40 -16.21 -17.19
C ARG A 86 -5.92 -16.25 -17.05
N PHE A 87 -6.44 -16.90 -16.00
CA PHE A 87 -7.87 -16.96 -15.75
C PHE A 87 -8.48 -15.60 -15.38
N CYS A 88 -7.85 -14.86 -14.45
CA CYS A 88 -8.29 -13.50 -14.11
C CYS A 88 -8.28 -12.56 -15.32
N LEU A 89 -7.26 -12.69 -16.16
CA LEU A 89 -7.11 -11.85 -17.35
C LEU A 89 -8.13 -12.21 -18.44
N ALA A 90 -8.40 -13.51 -18.62
CA ALA A 90 -9.48 -13.99 -19.49
C ALA A 90 -10.86 -13.55 -18.99
N LEU A 91 -11.11 -13.60 -17.68
CA LEU A 91 -12.34 -13.13 -17.06
C LEU A 91 -12.52 -11.62 -17.24
N GLY A 92 -11.44 -10.84 -17.09
CA GLY A 92 -11.44 -9.40 -17.35
C GLY A 92 -11.80 -9.07 -18.80
N TYR A 93 -11.22 -9.78 -19.77
CA TYR A 93 -11.59 -9.61 -21.18
C TYR A 93 -13.02 -10.06 -21.49
N ALA A 94 -13.49 -11.14 -20.87
CA ALA A 94 -14.88 -11.58 -21.01
C ALA A 94 -15.87 -10.53 -20.47
N LEU A 95 -15.58 -9.95 -19.30
CA LEU A 95 -16.37 -8.86 -18.73
C LEU A 95 -16.38 -7.62 -19.63
N MET A 96 -15.22 -7.23 -20.19
CA MET A 96 -15.18 -6.14 -21.18
C MET A 96 -16.05 -6.44 -22.39
N LEU A 97 -15.99 -7.65 -22.95
CA LEU A 97 -16.81 -8.04 -24.09
C LEU A 97 -18.31 -8.00 -23.75
N ILE A 98 -18.69 -8.45 -22.55
CA ILE A 98 -20.08 -8.37 -22.08
C ILE A 98 -20.54 -6.90 -21.98
N VAL A 99 -19.71 -6.02 -21.43
CA VAL A 99 -20.03 -4.59 -21.33
C VAL A 99 -20.16 -3.96 -22.72
N CYS A 100 -19.23 -4.26 -23.64
CA CYS A 100 -19.31 -3.81 -25.02
C CYS A 100 -20.58 -4.32 -25.72
N TRP A 101 -20.95 -5.58 -25.50
CA TRP A 101 -22.18 -6.15 -26.04
C TRP A 101 -23.43 -5.47 -25.48
N LEU A 102 -23.44 -5.20 -24.18
CA LEU A 102 -24.57 -4.55 -23.49
C LEU A 102 -24.74 -3.09 -23.93
N ILE A 103 -23.63 -2.39 -24.16
CA ILE A 103 -23.63 -1.06 -24.78
C ILE A 103 -24.11 -1.13 -26.23
N PHE A 104 -23.72 -2.15 -26.99
CA PHE A 104 -24.14 -2.33 -28.38
C PHE A 104 -25.63 -2.65 -28.51
N GLU A 105 -26.16 -3.54 -27.66
CA GLU A 105 -27.60 -3.79 -27.50
C GLU A 105 -28.34 -2.51 -27.09
N GLY A 106 -27.82 -1.77 -26.10
CA GLY A 106 -28.41 -0.49 -25.69
C GLY A 106 -28.40 0.56 -26.81
N ALA A 107 -27.34 0.60 -27.63
CA ALA A 107 -27.25 1.47 -28.79
C ALA A 107 -28.21 1.04 -29.91
N LEU A 108 -28.37 -0.26 -30.17
CA LEU A 108 -29.35 -0.76 -31.14
C LEU A 108 -30.79 -0.53 -30.68
N ALA A 109 -31.09 -0.76 -29.40
CA ALA A 109 -32.40 -0.49 -28.80
C ALA A 109 -32.76 1.01 -28.82
N HIS A 110 -31.77 1.90 -28.75
CA HIS A 110 -31.98 3.34 -28.92
C HIS A 110 -32.20 3.77 -30.38
N ASN A 111 -31.63 3.04 -31.36
CA ASN A 111 -31.81 3.32 -32.79
C ASN A 111 -33.05 2.64 -33.41
N VAL A 112 -33.82 1.85 -32.64
CA VAL A 112 -35.06 1.19 -33.05
C VAL A 112 -36.22 1.58 -32.11
N GLY A 113 -36.36 2.89 -31.88
CA GLY A 113 -37.63 3.49 -31.48
C GLY A 113 -38.25 4.21 -32.69
N PRO A 114 -39.58 4.16 -32.88
CA PRO A 114 -40.29 4.78 -34.00
C PRO A 114 -40.09 6.30 -34.11
#